data_AF-A0A1G6W7I6-F1
#
_entry.id   AF-A0A1G6W7I6-F1
#
_cell.length_a   1.000
_cell.length_b   1.000
_cell.length_c   1.000
_cell.angle_alpha   90.00
_cell.angle_beta   90.00
_cell.angle_gamma   90.00
#
_symmetry.space_group_name_H-M   'P 1'
#
loop_
_entity.id
_entity.type
_entity.pdbx_description
1 polymer ?
#
loop_
_entity_poly.entity_id
_entity_poly.type
_entity_poly.pdbx_seq_one_letter_code
_entity_poly.pdbx_strand_id
1 'polypeptide(L)' 'MPDSESGPAGFESHWDADWFKNKSEECRRLAGLLDAHPQQAALLALADDFRHQSEHARQLAAMAVANRR' A
#
# COMPACT_ATOMS: atom_id res chain seq x y z
N MET A 1 5.04 30.22 -11.85
CA MET A 1 4.99 29.09 -10.91
C MET A 1 5.51 27.90 -11.69
N PRO A 2 6.61 27.26 -11.24
CA PRO A 2 7.55 26.57 -12.13
C PRO A 2 6.98 25.27 -12.69
N ASP A 3 7.37 24.97 -13.93
CA ASP A 3 7.39 23.64 -14.53
C ASP A 3 7.99 22.63 -13.54
N SER A 4 7.15 21.75 -13.01
CA SER A 4 7.63 20.55 -12.33
C SER A 4 8.22 19.64 -13.40
N GLU A 5 9.52 19.78 -13.63
CA GLU A 5 10.33 18.86 -14.42
C GLU A 5 10.01 17.43 -13.99
N SER A 6 9.27 16.70 -14.84
CA SER A 6 9.18 15.25 -14.78
C SER A 6 10.58 14.71 -15.08
N GLY A 7 11.36 14.52 -14.01
CA GLY A 7 12.63 13.82 -14.04
C GLY A 7 12.49 12.44 -14.71
N PRO A 8 13.62 11.83 -15.13
CA PRO A 8 13.61 10.63 -15.97
C PRO A 8 12.72 9.55 -15.34
N ALA A 9 11.83 8.97 -16.16
CA ALA A 9 10.90 7.90 -15.82
C ALA A 9 11.65 6.65 -15.30
N GLY A 10 12.12 6.74 -14.07
CA GLY A 10 12.93 5.75 -13.39
C GLY A 10 12.06 4.95 -12.45
N PHE A 11 11.27 4.02 -12.99
CA PHE A 11 10.55 3.01 -12.21
C PHE A 11 9.68 3.63 -11.10
N GLU A 12 8.56 4.26 -11.50
CA GLU A 12 7.49 4.67 -10.57
C GLU A 12 6.80 3.42 -9.97
N SER A 13 7.53 2.66 -9.15
CA SER A 13 6.97 1.63 -8.27
C SER A 13 6.38 2.26 -6.99
N HIS A 14 5.87 3.50 -7.09
CA HIS A 14 5.21 4.24 -6.02
C HIS A 14 3.72 3.84 -5.90
N TRP A 15 3.35 2.62 -6.31
CA TRP A 15 2.26 1.92 -5.62
C TRP A 15 2.77 1.60 -4.23
N ASP A 16 2.77 2.67 -3.42
CA ASP A 16 3.65 2.90 -2.30
C ASP A 16 3.31 1.87 -1.24
N ALA A 17 4.30 1.21 -0.66
CA ALA A 17 4.07 0.36 0.48
C ALA A 17 3.26 1.09 1.56
N ASP A 18 3.46 2.40 1.67
CA ASP A 18 2.71 3.26 2.58
C ASP A 18 1.27 3.52 2.13
N TRP A 19 0.99 3.55 0.82
CA TRP A 19 -0.38 3.57 0.31
C TRP A 19 -1.13 2.28 0.70
N PHE A 20 -0.52 1.12 0.46
CA PHE A 20 -1.10 -0.18 0.83
C PHE A 20 -1.31 -0.29 2.35
N LYS A 21 -0.34 0.17 3.14
CA LYS A 21 -0.46 0.23 4.59
C LYS A 21 -1.65 1.12 5.01
N ASN A 22 -1.75 2.32 4.46
CA ASN A 22 -2.85 3.24 4.78
C ASN A 22 -4.21 2.63 4.41
N LYS A 23 -4.31 1.91 3.30
CA LYS A 23 -5.54 1.19 2.91
C LYS A 23 -5.87 0.02 3.83
N SER A 24 -4.88 -0.71 4.30
CA SER A 24 -5.07 -1.73 5.34
C SER A 24 -5.69 -1.12 6.62
N GLU A 25 -5.13 -0.01 7.10
CA GLU A 25 -5.63 0.71 8.28
C GLU A 25 -7.04 1.27 8.08
N GLU A 26 -7.32 1.84 6.90
CA GLU A 26 -8.64 2.34 6.54
C GLU A 26 -9.70 1.21 6.54
N CYS A 27 -9.39 0.06 5.94
CA CYS A 27 -10.27 -1.11 5.93
C CYS A 27 -10.54 -1.64 7.35
N ARG A 28 -9.53 -1.69 8.23
CA ARG A 28 -9.72 -2.09 9.65
C ARG A 28 -10.59 -1.09 10.39
N ARG A 29 -10.38 0.21 10.18
CA ARG A 29 -11.21 1.25 10.78
C ARG A 29 -12.67 1.12 10.34
N LEU A 30 -12.91 0.92 9.04
CA LEU A 30 -14.25 0.72 8.50
C LEU A 30 -14.90 -0.57 9.04
N ALA A 31 -14.15 -1.67 9.14
CA ALA A 31 -14.63 -2.91 9.75
C ALA A 31 -15.04 -2.72 11.22
N GLY A 32 -14.32 -1.89 11.97
CA GLY A 32 -14.68 -1.53 13.35
C GLY A 32 -15.97 -0.72 13.48
N LEU A 33 -16.42 -0.06 12.41
CA LEU A 33 -17.69 0.68 12.37
C LEU A 33 -18.89 -0.22 12.01
N LEU A 34 -18.64 -1.44 11.51
CA LEU A 34 -19.65 -2.35 10.96
C LEU A 34 -19.91 -3.54 11.89
N ASP A 35 -20.01 -3.31 13.19
CA ASP A 35 -20.12 -4.38 14.17
C ASP A 35 -21.32 -5.32 13.88
N ALA A 36 -21.08 -6.63 13.91
CA ALA A 36 -22.00 -7.70 13.52
C ALA A 36 -22.53 -7.67 12.05
N HIS A 37 -21.93 -6.88 11.15
CA HIS A 37 -22.29 -6.86 9.75
C HIS A 37 -21.52 -7.93 8.95
N PRO A 38 -22.16 -8.67 8.02
CA PRO A 38 -21.47 -9.71 7.23
C PRO A 38 -20.29 -9.18 6.39
N GLN A 39 -20.29 -7.90 6.04
CA GLN A 39 -19.19 -7.27 5.29
C GLN A 39 -17.97 -6.94 6.16
N GLN A 40 -18.08 -7.01 7.49
CA GLN A 40 -16.96 -6.79 8.41
C GLN A 40 -15.84 -7.79 8.13
N ALA A 41 -16.19 -9.07 7.97
CA ALA A 41 -15.23 -10.13 7.66
C ALA A 41 -14.52 -9.88 6.31
N ALA A 42 -15.26 -9.42 5.29
CA ALA A 42 -14.69 -9.09 3.98
C ALA A 42 -13.71 -7.90 4.05
N LEU A 43 -14.04 -6.87 4.83
CA LEU A 43 -13.15 -5.72 5.05
C LEU A 43 -11.90 -6.08 5.84
N LEU A 44 -12.01 -6.96 6.84
CA LEU A 44 -10.85 -7.46 7.58
C LEU A 44 -9.93 -8.29 6.68
N ALA A 45 -10.50 -9.16 5.84
CA ALA A 45 -9.74 -9.93 4.86
C ALA A 45 -9.02 -9.01 3.85
N LEU A 46 -9.72 -7.99 3.35
CA LEU A 46 -9.13 -6.98 2.47
C LEU A 46 -8.01 -6.19 3.15
N ALA A 47 -8.18 -5.86 4.43
CA ALA A 47 -7.14 -5.18 5.19
C ALA A 47 -5.87 -6.02 5.31
N ASP A 48 -6.00 -7.32 5.55
CA ASP A 48 -4.85 -8.20 5.64
C ASP A 48 -4.15 -8.40 4.30
N ASP A 49 -4.90 -8.46 3.19
CA ASP A 49 -4.32 -8.49 1.84
C ASP A 49 -3.50 -7.23 1.56
N PHE A 50 -4.06 -6.04 1.83
CA PHE A 50 -3.32 -4.79 1.67
C PHE A 50 -2.05 -4.72 2.54
N ARG A 51 -2.07 -5.29 3.75
CA ARG A 51 -0.86 -5.38 4.58
C ARG A 51 0.21 -6.23 3.89
N HIS A 52 -0.14 -7.40 3.35
CA HIS A 52 0.83 -8.25 2.65
C HIS A 52 1.38 -7.56 1.40
N GLN A 53 0.53 -6.85 0.65
CA GLN A 53 0.99 -6.07 -0.51
C GLN A 53 1.97 -4.96 -0.11
N SER A 54 1.76 -4.30 1.04
CA SER A 54 2.70 -3.34 1.60
C SER A 54 4.07 -3.97 1.89
N GLU A 55 4.08 -5.14 2.53
CA GLU A 55 5.30 -5.88 2.84
C GLU A 55 6.06 -6.31 1.58
N HIS A 56 5.33 -6.83 0.58
CA HIS A 56 5.88 -7.21 -0.72
C HIS A 56 6.47 -6.01 -1.45
N ALA A 57 5.77 -4.87 -1.47
CA ALA A 57 6.28 -3.63 -2.07
C ALA A 57 7.58 -3.16 -1.41
N ARG A 58 7.70 -3.26 -0.07
CA ARG A 58 8.94 -2.94 0.64
C ARG A 58 10.09 -3.87 0.28
N GLN A 59 9.82 -5.17 0.16
CA GLN A 59 10.82 -6.15 -0.24
C GLN A 59 11.32 -5.88 -1.67
N LEU A 60 10.40 -5.61 -2.60
CA LEU A 60 10.75 -5.27 -3.99
C LEU A 60 11.58 -3.99 -4.07
N ALA A 61 11.21 -2.95 -3.30
CA ALA A 61 11.98 -1.71 -3.23
C ALA A 61 13.41 -1.95 -2.67
N ALA A 62 13.53 -2.76 -1.61
CA ALA A 62 14.82 -3.12 -1.03
C ALA A 62 15.71 -3.88 -2.03
N MET A 63 15.14 -4.81 -2.80
CA MET A 63 15.86 -5.53 -3.85
C MET A 63 16.28 -4.61 -4.99
N ALA A 64 15.44 -3.68 -5.42
CA ALA A 64 15.76 -2.71 -6.47
C ALA A 64 16.92 -1.78 -6.07
N VAL A 65 16.99 -1.37 -4.80
CA VAL A 65 18.11 -0.58 -4.26
C VAL A 65 19.39 -1.42 -4.16
N ALA A 66 19.29 -2.67 -3.70
CA ALA A 66 20.44 -3.57 -3.58
C ALA A 66 21.07 -3.90 -4.95
N ASN A 67 20.26 -4.06 -5.99
CA ASN A 67 20.73 -4.37 -7.35
C ASN A 67 21.32 -3.16 -8.10
N ARG A 68 21.23 -1.95 -7.53
CA ARG A 68 21.85 -0.71 -8.08
C ARG A 68 23.21 -0.37 -7.45
N ARG A 69 23.68 -1.13 -6.46
CA ARG A 69 25.00 -0.96 -5.82
C ARG A 69 26.01 -1.93 -6.44
#